data_AF-F5L4K1-F1
#
_entry.id   AF-F5L4K1-F1
#
_cell.length_a   1.000
_cell.length_b   1.000
_cell.length_c   1.000
_cell.angle_alpha   90.00
_cell.angle_beta   90.00
_cell.angle_gamma   90.00
#
_symmetry.space_group_name_H-M   'P 1'
#
loop_
_entity.id
_entity.type
_entity.pdbx_description
1 polymer ?
#
loop_
_entity_poly.entity_id
_entity_poly.type
_entity_poly.pdbx_seq_one_letter_code
_entity_poly.pdbx_strand_id
1 'polypeptide(L)'
;MQKKVMKRAVELARKMEGDWVARMALALRQAWKEAKQPKSVVYDVRHQPSGGREWVAEIVGRHPKYKLDRKFETPVERRWSSSGKTGRTYFELQEGRIYEINEPYRGRYFVKVENGEVVGITADAVLGSIA
;
A
#
# COMPACT_ATOMS: atom_id res chain seq x y z
N MET A 1 7.20 3.57 -17.34
CA MET A 1 7.37 4.54 -16.24
C MET A 1 7.91 5.90 -16.72
N GLN A 2 9.09 5.96 -17.36
CA GLN A 2 9.71 7.22 -17.80
C GLN A 2 8.85 8.08 -18.74
N LYS A 3 8.13 7.47 -19.71
CA LYS A 3 7.22 8.20 -20.61
C LYS A 3 6.06 8.92 -19.86
N LYS A 4 5.55 8.34 -18.77
CA LYS A 4 4.49 8.96 -17.95
C LYS A 4 5.03 10.17 -17.18
N VAL A 5 6.22 10.03 -16.58
CA VAL A 5 6.91 11.12 -15.86
C VAL A 5 7.21 12.28 -16.81
N MET A 6 7.69 12.00 -18.03
CA MET A 6 7.97 13.03 -19.03
C MET A 6 6.70 13.77 -19.47
N LYS A 7 5.59 13.05 -19.76
CA LYS A 7 4.30 13.68 -20.07
C LYS A 7 3.83 14.61 -18.93
N ARG A 8 3.93 14.13 -17.69
CA ARG A 8 3.58 14.92 -16.49
C ARG A 8 4.45 16.16 -16.33
N ALA A 9 5.76 16.05 -16.57
CA ALA A 9 6.68 17.18 -16.54
C ALA A 9 6.33 18.23 -17.61
N VAL A 10 5.99 17.81 -18.83
CA VAL A 10 5.56 18.73 -19.90
C VAL A 10 4.27 19.46 -19.52
N GLU A 11 3.29 18.77 -18.92
CA GLU A 11 2.05 19.39 -18.43
C GLU A 11 2.30 20.43 -17.33
N LEU A 12 3.20 20.13 -16.38
CA LEU A 12 3.57 21.05 -15.30
C LEU A 12 4.33 22.27 -15.85
N ALA A 13 5.28 22.08 -16.76
CA ALA A 13 6.06 23.16 -17.37
C ALA A 13 5.19 24.14 -18.16
N ARG A 14 4.11 23.67 -18.80
CA ARG A 14 3.12 24.51 -19.51
C ARG A 14 2.35 25.45 -18.59
N LYS A 15 2.22 25.14 -17.30
CA LYS A 15 1.54 25.97 -16.30
C LYS A 15 2.46 26.98 -15.62
N MET A 16 3.76 26.90 -15.88
CA MET A 16 4.77 27.79 -15.32
C MET A 16 5.11 28.89 -16.32
N GLU A 17 5.51 30.05 -15.82
CA GLU A 17 5.98 31.20 -16.60
C GLU A 17 7.51 31.25 -16.65
N GLY A 18 8.07 31.82 -17.73
CA GLY A 18 9.53 31.99 -17.90
C GLY A 18 10.18 31.08 -18.95
N ASP A 19 11.49 30.91 -18.85
CA ASP A 19 12.28 30.13 -19.81
C ASP A 19 11.88 28.64 -19.85
N TRP A 20 11.84 28.05 -21.04
CA TRP A 20 11.38 26.67 -21.22
C TRP A 20 12.30 25.65 -20.56
N VAL A 21 13.63 25.83 -20.65
CA VAL A 21 14.60 24.89 -20.09
C VAL A 21 14.52 24.91 -18.57
N ALA A 22 14.44 26.12 -17.97
CA ALA A 22 14.28 26.29 -16.53
C ALA A 22 12.99 25.65 -15.99
N ARG A 23 11.85 25.89 -16.67
CA ARG A 23 10.55 25.30 -16.30
C ARG A 23 10.56 23.79 -16.45
N MET A 24 11.13 23.26 -17.53
CA MET A 24 11.20 21.82 -17.75
C MET A 24 12.04 21.14 -16.67
N ALA A 25 13.18 21.73 -16.27
CA ALA A 25 14.02 21.18 -15.20
C ALA A 25 13.28 21.14 -13.85
N LEU A 26 12.54 22.20 -13.50
CA LEU A 26 11.71 22.26 -12.28
C LEU A 26 10.56 21.26 -12.33
N ALA A 27 9.83 21.23 -13.44
CA ALA A 27 8.72 20.32 -13.66
C ALA A 27 9.16 18.85 -13.64
N LEU A 28 10.34 18.53 -14.18
CA LEU A 28 10.87 17.17 -14.16
C LEU A 28 11.22 16.73 -12.72
N ARG A 29 11.84 17.61 -11.93
CA ARG A 29 12.09 17.34 -10.49
C ARG A 29 10.79 17.09 -9.75
N GLN A 30 9.75 17.89 -10.02
CA GLN A 30 8.45 17.72 -9.38
C GLN A 30 7.73 16.45 -9.82
N ALA A 31 7.72 16.14 -11.11
CA ALA A 31 7.14 14.90 -11.63
C ALA A 31 7.86 13.65 -11.09
N TRP A 32 9.18 13.70 -10.94
CA TRP A 32 9.93 12.63 -10.27
C TRP A 32 9.63 12.54 -8.78
N LYS A 33 9.39 13.68 -8.10
CA LYS A 33 8.97 13.70 -6.70
C LYS A 33 7.58 13.07 -6.51
N GLU A 34 6.61 13.42 -7.37
CA GLU A 34 5.27 12.80 -7.40
C GLU A 34 5.35 11.30 -7.70
N ALA A 35 6.19 10.90 -8.66
CA ALA A 35 6.36 9.49 -9.02
C ALA A 35 7.07 8.67 -7.94
N LYS A 36 7.93 9.31 -7.13
CA LYS A 36 8.65 8.69 -6.02
C LYS A 36 7.92 8.77 -4.68
N GLN A 37 6.85 9.56 -4.58
CA GLN A 37 6.08 9.61 -3.34
C GLN A 37 5.51 8.22 -3.07
N PRO A 38 5.72 7.67 -1.85
CA PRO A 38 5.14 6.40 -1.48
C PRO A 38 3.64 6.59 -1.50
N LYS A 39 2.99 5.98 -2.49
CA LYS A 39 1.53 5.93 -2.49
C LYS A 39 1.12 5.00 -1.36
N SER A 40 0.06 5.36 -0.67
CA SER A 40 -0.57 4.47 0.30
C SER A 40 -2.03 4.30 -0.03
N VAL A 41 -2.57 3.17 0.40
CA VAL A 41 -3.99 2.84 0.24
C VAL A 41 -4.55 2.55 1.63
N VAL A 42 -5.69 3.14 1.95
CA VAL A 42 -6.45 2.78 3.14
C VAL A 42 -7.24 1.51 2.83
N TYR A 43 -6.93 0.43 3.53
CA TYR A 43 -7.59 -0.86 3.38
C TYR A 43 -8.45 -1.16 4.60
N ASP A 44 -9.70 -1.55 4.37
CA ASP A 44 -10.62 -1.93 5.43
C ASP A 44 -10.68 -3.44 5.62
N VAL A 45 -10.59 -3.87 6.89
CA VAL A 45 -10.75 -5.26 7.30
C VAL A 45 -11.99 -5.36 8.17
N ARG A 46 -12.86 -6.33 7.89
CA ARG A 46 -14.07 -6.54 8.70
C ARG A 46 -13.69 -6.95 10.12
N HIS A 47 -14.22 -6.22 11.09
CA HIS A 47 -14.13 -6.58 12.50
C HIS A 47 -15.37 -7.37 12.90
N GLN A 48 -15.16 -8.56 13.48
CA GLN A 48 -16.22 -9.29 14.16
C GLN A 48 -15.61 -10.36 15.11
N PRO A 49 -16.10 -10.48 16.36
CA PRO A 49 -15.38 -11.13 17.45
C PRO A 49 -15.36 -12.65 17.42
N SER A 50 -16.30 -13.34 16.77
CA SER A 50 -16.37 -14.82 16.83
C SER A 50 -15.41 -15.55 15.88
N GLY A 51 -14.70 -14.85 14.99
CA GLY A 51 -13.66 -15.41 14.11
C GLY A 51 -12.22 -15.08 14.51
N GLY A 52 -12.02 -14.49 15.70
CA GLY A 52 -10.73 -13.98 16.15
C GLY A 52 -10.48 -12.51 15.77
N ARG A 53 -9.27 -12.02 16.04
CA ARG A 53 -8.90 -10.60 15.87
C ARG A 53 -8.47 -10.32 14.43
N GLU A 54 -8.94 -9.23 13.85
CA GLU A 54 -8.46 -8.70 12.59
C GLU A 54 -7.07 -8.06 12.76
N TRP A 55 -6.16 -8.34 11.83
CA TRP A 55 -4.84 -7.74 11.80
C TRP A 55 -4.28 -7.71 10.39
N VAL A 56 -3.36 -6.78 10.18
CA VAL A 56 -2.55 -6.68 8.97
C VAL A 56 -1.09 -6.70 9.39
N ALA A 57 -0.26 -7.44 8.67
CA ALA A 57 1.18 -7.44 8.88
C ALA A 57 1.92 -7.28 7.55
N GLU A 58 2.86 -6.35 7.51
CA GLU A 58 3.83 -6.26 6.42
C GLU A 58 4.76 -7.47 6.46
N ILE A 59 5.00 -8.06 5.29
CA ILE A 59 6.01 -9.10 5.12
C ILE A 59 7.35 -8.44 4.83
N VAL A 60 8.22 -8.43 5.83
CA VAL A 60 9.51 -7.70 5.79
C VAL A 60 10.68 -8.59 5.37
N GLY A 61 10.51 -9.91 5.37
CA GLY A 61 11.60 -10.83 5.09
C GLY A 61 11.23 -12.30 5.31
N ARG A 62 12.26 -13.15 5.36
CA ARG A 62 12.12 -14.57 5.68
C ARG A 62 12.47 -14.83 7.14
N HIS A 63 11.63 -15.59 7.83
CA HIS A 63 11.89 -16.03 9.19
C HIS A 63 12.30 -17.52 9.18
N PRO A 64 13.39 -17.93 9.86
CA PRO A 64 13.91 -19.31 9.79
C PRO A 64 12.90 -20.38 10.23
N LYS A 65 12.12 -20.11 11.29
CA LYS A 65 11.04 -21.00 11.77
C LYS A 65 9.68 -20.81 11.09
N TYR A 66 9.25 -19.56 10.91
CA TYR A 66 7.87 -19.22 10.47
C TYR A 66 7.75 -18.90 8.98
N LYS A 67 8.82 -19.12 8.21
CA LYS A 67 8.98 -18.84 6.77
C LYS A 67 8.96 -17.36 6.40
N LEU A 68 8.05 -16.57 6.99
CA LEU A 68 7.88 -15.14 6.74
C LEU A 68 8.08 -14.37 8.04
N ASP A 69 8.84 -13.28 7.94
CA ASP A 69 8.95 -12.29 9.00
C ASP A 69 7.86 -11.23 8.82
N ARG A 70 7.23 -10.85 9.94
CA ARG A 70 5.99 -10.09 9.96
C ARG A 70 6.11 -8.89 10.88
N LYS A 71 5.83 -7.71 10.34
CA LYS A 71 5.66 -6.49 11.12
C LYS A 71 4.19 -6.11 11.15
N PHE A 72 3.56 -6.22 12.32
CA PHE A 72 2.14 -5.91 12.47
C PHE A 72 1.87 -4.41 12.37
N GLU A 73 0.91 -4.05 11.55
CA GLU A 73 0.51 -2.66 11.34
C GLU A 73 -0.48 -2.19 12.40
N THR A 74 -0.34 -0.94 12.79
CA THR A 74 -1.31 -0.26 13.66
C THR A 74 -2.45 0.28 12.81
N PRO A 75 -3.72 0.04 13.18
CA PRO A 75 -4.83 0.60 12.43
C PRO A 75 -4.91 2.10 12.61
N VAL A 76 -5.23 2.78 11.51
CA VAL A 76 -5.40 4.24 11.46
C VAL A 76 -6.78 4.67 11.96
N GLU A 77 -7.79 3.80 11.82
CA GLU A 77 -9.15 4.08 12.27
C GLU A 77 -9.89 2.78 12.61
N ARG A 78 -10.83 2.87 13.56
CA ARG A 78 -11.81 1.81 13.85
C ARG A 78 -13.21 2.41 13.81
N ARG A 79 -14.03 1.93 12.88
CA ARG A 79 -15.46 2.25 12.83
C ARG A 79 -16.26 1.03 13.19
N TRP A 80 -16.49 0.87 14.48
CA TRP A 80 -17.28 -0.23 15.03
C TRP A 80 -18.67 0.25 15.39
N SER A 81 -19.63 -0.68 15.43
CA SER A 81 -20.96 -0.43 15.93
C SER A 81 -20.91 -0.05 17.41
N SER A 82 -21.98 0.53 17.94
CA SER A 82 -22.10 0.88 19.37
C SER A 82 -21.84 -0.31 20.30
N SER A 83 -22.23 -1.51 19.86
CA SER A 83 -21.98 -2.76 20.58
C SER A 83 -20.52 -3.23 20.54
N GLY A 84 -19.69 -2.66 19.66
CA GLY A 84 -18.32 -3.10 19.38
C GLY A 84 -18.22 -4.44 18.65
N LYS A 85 -19.33 -5.13 18.37
CA LYS A 85 -19.33 -6.50 17.82
C LYS A 85 -19.12 -6.57 16.31
N THR A 86 -19.32 -5.47 15.61
CA THR A 86 -19.27 -5.43 14.14
C THR A 86 -18.66 -4.12 13.70
N GLY A 87 -18.02 -4.13 12.55
CA GLY A 87 -17.51 -2.90 11.96
C GLY A 87 -16.36 -3.14 11.01
N ARG A 88 -15.58 -2.08 10.82
CA ARG A 88 -14.39 -2.10 9.99
C ARG A 88 -13.22 -1.46 10.72
N THR A 89 -12.07 -2.08 10.57
CA THR A 89 -10.78 -1.58 11.03
C THR A 89 -9.96 -1.22 9.81
N TYR A 90 -9.45 0.00 9.77
CA TYR A 90 -8.76 0.56 8.62
C TYR A 90 -7.26 0.57 8.87
N PHE A 91 -6.49 0.16 7.87
CA PHE A 91 -5.03 0.10 7.89
C PHE A 91 -4.48 0.88 6.70
N GLU A 92 -3.34 1.53 6.87
CA GLU A 92 -2.63 2.17 5.77
C GLU A 92 -1.59 1.20 5.20
N LEU A 93 -1.73 0.86 3.92
CA LEU A 93 -0.82 -0.05 3.21
C LEU A 93 0.04 0.76 2.24
N GLN A 94 1.35 0.55 2.28
CA GLN A 94 2.28 1.26 1.41
C GLN A 94 2.48 0.53 0.08
N GLU A 95 2.52 1.31 -1.00
CA GLU A 95 2.83 0.88 -2.36
C GLU A 95 4.13 0.10 -2.45
N GLY A 96 4.12 -0.97 -3.24
CA GLY A 96 5.28 -1.82 -3.47
C GLY A 96 5.58 -2.81 -2.34
N ARG A 97 4.82 -2.78 -1.23
CA ARG A 97 4.95 -3.73 -0.13
C ARG A 97 3.93 -4.86 -0.21
N ILE A 98 4.25 -5.94 0.49
CA ILE A 98 3.41 -7.13 0.61
C ILE A 98 2.89 -7.22 2.04
N TYR A 99 1.61 -7.55 2.17
CA TYR A 99 0.94 -7.66 3.45
C TYR A 99 0.23 -9.01 3.57
N GLU A 100 0.23 -9.58 4.77
CA GLU A 100 -0.68 -10.65 5.17
C GLU A 100 -1.81 -10.04 5.99
N ILE A 101 -3.04 -10.40 5.63
CA ILE A 101 -4.25 -9.90 6.26
C ILE A 101 -4.98 -11.08 6.87
N ASN A 102 -5.32 -10.97 8.15
CA ASN A 102 -6.24 -11.88 8.80
C ASN A 102 -7.60 -11.20 8.95
N GLU A 103 -8.57 -11.71 8.22
CA GLU A 103 -9.96 -11.29 8.33
C GLU A 103 -10.77 -12.42 8.99
N PRO A 104 -11.45 -12.17 10.13
CA PRO A 104 -11.96 -13.22 11.02
C PRO A 104 -12.79 -14.34 10.35
N TYR A 105 -13.57 -14.01 9.31
CA TYR A 105 -14.44 -14.98 8.61
C TYR A 105 -13.85 -15.53 7.32
N ARG A 106 -12.88 -14.82 6.75
CA ARG A 106 -12.26 -15.18 5.48
C ARG A 106 -10.97 -15.97 5.67
N GLY A 107 -10.36 -15.84 6.85
CA GLY A 107 -9.04 -16.38 7.14
C GLY A 107 -7.93 -15.46 6.66
N ARG A 108 -6.76 -16.06 6.45
CA ARG A 108 -5.54 -15.34 6.08
C ARG A 108 -5.33 -15.33 4.58
N TYR A 109 -4.96 -14.17 4.05
CA TYR A 109 -4.61 -14.00 2.64
C TYR A 109 -3.52 -12.95 2.48
N PHE A 110 -2.83 -13.00 1.35
CA PHE A 110 -1.76 -12.06 1.04
C PHE A 110 -2.21 -11.07 -0.02
N VAL A 111 -1.78 -9.83 0.15
CA VAL A 111 -2.02 -8.76 -0.81
C VAL A 111 -0.74 -8.00 -1.08
N LYS A 112 -0.68 -7.38 -2.25
CA LYS A 112 0.35 -6.42 -2.62
C LYS A 112 -0.32 -5.13 -3.06
N VAL A 113 0.27 -4.00 -2.69
CA VAL A 113 -0.18 -2.70 -3.19
C VAL A 113 0.60 -2.39 -4.47
N GLU A 114 -0.10 -2.36 -5.60
CA GLU A 114 0.45 -2.02 -6.91
C GLU A 114 -0.41 -0.98 -7.63
N ASN A 115 0.22 0.06 -8.14
CA ASN A 115 -0.38 1.21 -8.81
C ASN A 115 -1.47 1.93 -7.99
N GLY A 116 -1.42 1.88 -6.66
CA GLY A 116 -2.44 2.41 -5.77
C GLY A 116 -3.66 1.50 -5.60
N GLU A 117 -3.55 0.24 -6.02
CA GLU A 117 -4.60 -0.78 -5.86
C GLU A 117 -4.10 -1.94 -5.02
N VAL A 118 -5.00 -2.58 -4.28
CA VAL A 118 -4.68 -3.77 -3.49
C VAL A 118 -4.99 -5.01 -4.31
N VAL A 119 -3.95 -5.74 -4.68
CA VAL A 119 -4.01 -6.95 -5.52
C VAL A 119 -3.75 -8.18 -4.65
N GLY A 120 -4.62 -9.18 -4.72
CA GLY A 120 -4.42 -10.46 -4.02
C GLY A 120 -3.31 -11.29 -4.66
N ILE A 121 -2.45 -11.90 -3.85
CA ILE A 121 -1.34 -12.75 -4.31
C ILE A 121 -1.29 -14.08 -3.55
N THR A 122 -0.68 -15.10 -4.17
CA THR A 122 -0.52 -16.42 -3.56
C THR A 122 0.70 -16.48 -2.64
N ALA A 123 0.71 -17.42 -1.69
CA ALA A 123 1.84 -17.59 -0.77
C ALA A 123 3.16 -17.92 -1.49
N ASP A 124 3.11 -18.66 -2.60
CA ASP A 124 4.30 -18.98 -3.39
C ASP A 124 4.88 -17.73 -4.09
N ALA A 125 4.00 -16.86 -4.60
CA ALA A 125 4.42 -15.58 -5.18
C ALA A 125 5.06 -14.66 -4.13
N VAL A 126 4.52 -14.67 -2.90
CA VAL A 126 5.14 -13.98 -1.76
C VAL A 126 6.55 -14.51 -1.53
N LEU A 127 6.71 -15.83 -1.39
CA LEU A 127 8.02 -16.44 -1.14
C LEU A 127 9.04 -16.18 -2.26
N GLY A 128 8.60 -16.17 -3.52
CA GLY A 128 9.45 -15.85 -4.67
C GLY A 128 9.88 -14.38 -4.74
N SER A 129 9.09 -13.46 -4.17
CA SER A 129 9.39 -12.03 -4.16
C SER A 129 10.37 -11.59 -3.06
N ILE A 130 10.59 -12.44 -2.05
CA ILE A 130 11.45 -12.16 -0.88
C ILE A 130 12.78 -12.94 -1.00
N ALA A 131 13.26 -13.13 -2.23
CA ALA A 131 14.49 -13.85 -2.55
C ALA A 131 15.74 -12.99 -2.30
#